data_AF-A0A848NRP8-F1
#
_entry.id   AF-A0A848NRP8-F1
#
_cell.length_a   1.000
_cell.length_b   1.000
_cell.length_c   1.000
_cell.angle_alpha   90.00
_cell.angle_beta   90.00
_cell.angle_gamma   90.00
#
_symmetry.space_group_name_H-M   'P 1'
#
loop_
_entity.id
_entity.type
_entity.pdbx_description
1 polymer ?
#
loop_
_entity_poly.entity_id
_entity_poly.type
_entity_poly.pdbx_seq_one_letter_code
_entity_poly.pdbx_strand_id
1 'polypeptide(L)' 'DQANLEALVRAGAGCALLREETALAGAASGDFMVWGQARADATLGFILPYERASEPALVALSSVIQAIWKPRAPVAPEPL' A
#
# COMPACT_ATOMS: atom_id res chain seq x y z
N ASP A 1 13.03 4.39 1.08
CA ASP A 1 11.81 5.20 1.04
C ASP A 1 11.04 5.36 2.35
N GLN A 2 10.60 4.28 3.01
CA GLN A 2 9.70 4.36 4.18
C GLN A 2 10.23 5.24 5.34
N ALA A 3 11.53 5.14 5.64
CA ALA A 3 12.18 5.97 6.67
C ALA A 3 12.26 7.47 6.32
N ASN A 4 12.26 7.82 5.03
CA ASN A 4 12.36 9.22 4.58
C ASN A 4 10.99 9.92 4.64
N LEU A 5 9.91 9.18 4.34
CA LEU A 5 8.54 9.67 4.46
C LEU A 5 8.15 9.91 5.93
N GLU A 6 8.55 9.02 6.84
CA GLU A 6 8.30 9.20 8.27
C GLU A 6 8.97 10.47 8.82
N ALA A 7 10.23 10.73 8.43
CA ALA A 7 10.96 11.93 8.83
C ALA A 7 10.28 13.23 8.35
N LEU A 8 9.71 13.23 7.14
CA LEU A 8 8.98 14.38 6.58
C LEU A 8 7.66 14.65 7.32
N VAL A 9 6.96 13.60 7.75
CA VAL A 9 5.77 13.75 8.59
C VAL A 9 6.14 14.29 9.97
N ARG A 10 7.22 13.77 10.60
CA ARG A 10 7.69 14.28 11.92
C ARG A 10 8.11 15.74 11.85
N ALA A 11 8.67 16.17 10.73
CA ALA A 11 9.05 17.55 10.48
C ALA A 11 7.85 18.49 10.20
N GLY A 12 6.62 17.97 10.14
CA GLY A 12 5.42 18.77 9.86
C GLY A 12 5.33 19.27 8.42
N ALA A 13 6.09 18.69 7.49
CA ALA A 13 6.17 19.14 6.10
C ALA A 13 4.98 18.70 5.24
N GLY A 14 4.10 17.82 5.76
CA GLY A 14 2.89 17.36 5.06
C GLY A 14 2.31 16.08 5.64
N CYS A 15 1.36 15.48 4.90
CA CYS A 15 0.74 14.19 5.23
C CYS A 15 1.33 13.07 4.37
N ALA A 16 1.50 11.87 4.92
CA ALA A 16 1.92 10.68 4.17
C ALA A 16 0.99 9.50 4.45
N LEU A 17 0.81 8.62 3.47
CA LEU A 17 0.22 7.32 3.69
C LEU A 17 1.31 6.35 4.19
N LEU A 18 1.14 5.90 5.42
CA LEU A 18 1.98 4.88 6.04
C LEU A 18 1.22 3.57 6.10
N ARG A 19 1.96 2.46 6.21
CA ARG A 19 1.34 1.18 6.54
C ARG A 19 0.68 1.27 7.91
N GLU A 20 -0.45 0.57 8.07
CA GLU A 20 -1.29 0.63 9.27
C GLU A 20 -0.48 0.34 10.55
N GLU A 21 0.36 -0.69 10.53
CA GLU A 21 1.19 -1.06 11.67
C GLU A 21 2.17 0.05 12.10
N THR A 22 2.70 0.83 11.15
CA THR A 22 3.61 1.95 11.42
C THR A 22 2.83 3.17 11.91
N ALA A 23 1.69 3.46 11.27
CA ALA A 23 0.83 4.58 11.63
C ALA A 23 0.27 4.45 13.06
N LEU A 24 -0.19 3.25 13.44
CA LEU A 24 -0.72 2.98 14.78
C LEU A 24 0.36 3.05 15.85
N ALA A 25 1.55 2.52 15.60
CA ALA A 25 2.66 2.60 16.54
C ALA A 25 3.08 4.06 16.79
N GLY A 26 3.20 4.87 15.72
CA GLY A 26 3.53 6.29 15.83
C GLY A 26 2.42 7.16 16.44
N ALA A 27 1.16 6.78 16.27
CA ALA A 27 0.04 7.44 16.97
C ALA A 27 0.06 7.15 18.48
N ALA A 28 0.37 5.90 18.86
CA ALA A 28 0.46 5.49 20.26
C ALA A 28 1.61 6.18 21.00
N SER A 29 2.71 6.51 20.31
CA SER A 29 3.82 7.30 20.85
C SER A 29 3.59 8.82 20.82
N GLY A 30 2.47 9.28 20.25
CA GLY A 30 2.15 10.71 20.15
C GLY A 30 2.92 11.45 19.05
N ASP A 31 3.59 10.72 18.16
CA ASP A 31 4.42 11.30 17.10
C ASP A 31 3.58 11.81 15.92
N PHE A 32 2.40 11.22 15.70
CA PHE A 32 1.51 11.54 14.59
C PHE A 32 0.03 11.48 14.98
N MET A 33 -0.79 12.26 14.27
CA MET A 33 -2.24 12.11 14.29
C MET A 33 -2.69 11.30 13.06
N VAL A 34 -3.39 10.19 13.28
CA VAL A 34 -3.90 9.34 12.18
C VAL A 34 -5.28 9.84 11.76
N TRP A 35 -5.39 10.34 10.54
CA TRP A 35 -6.68 10.68 9.93
C TRP A 35 -7.25 9.45 9.22
N GLY A 36 -8.39 8.94 9.70
CA GLY A 36 -9.07 7.80 9.07
C GLY A 36 -9.63 8.15 7.68
N GLN A 37 -9.65 7.17 6.77
CA GLN A 37 -10.19 7.20 5.40
C GLN A 37 -9.30 7.78 4.28
N ALA A 38 -8.06 8.17 4.53
CA ALA A 38 -7.13 8.51 3.45
C ALA A 38 -6.78 7.24 2.64
N ARG A 39 -7.09 7.24 1.34
CA ARG A 39 -6.75 6.15 0.41
C ARG A 39 -5.90 6.71 -0.72
N ALA A 40 -4.78 6.05 -1.00
CA ALA A 40 -4.05 6.23 -2.24
C ALA A 40 -4.19 4.95 -3.06
N ASP A 41 -4.62 5.10 -4.30
CA ASP A 41 -4.51 4.03 -5.27
C ASP A 41 -3.03 3.82 -5.60
N ALA A 42 -2.59 2.57 -5.58
CA ALA A 42 -1.22 2.20 -5.92
C ALA A 42 -1.26 1.16 -7.04
N THR A 43 -0.49 1.41 -8.10
CA THR A 43 -0.28 0.42 -9.16
C THR A 43 0.71 -0.63 -8.66
N LEU A 44 0.23 -1.85 -8.42
CA LEU A 44 1.08 -2.98 -8.09
C LEU A 44 1.59 -3.64 -9.38
N GLY A 45 2.90 -3.87 -9.45
CA GLY A 45 3.54 -4.57 -10.57
C GLY A 45 4.26 -5.82 -10.10
N PHE A 46 4.00 -6.95 -10.75
CA PHE A 46 4.78 -8.17 -10.59
C PHE A 46 5.61 -8.39 -11.85
N ILE A 47 6.94 -8.39 -11.72
CA ILE A 47 7.88 -8.44 -12.85
C ILE A 47 8.61 -9.79 -12.84
N LEU A 48 8.60 -10.47 -13.98
CA LEU A 48 9.27 -11.76 -14.19
C LEU A 48 10.00 -11.77 -15.54
N PRO A 49 11.09 -12.55 -15.68
CA PRO A 49 11.82 -12.65 -16.94
C PRO A 49 10.99 -13.35 -18.01
N TYR A 50 10.96 -12.77 -19.22
CA TYR A 50 10.10 -13.22 -20.32
C TYR A 50 10.43 -14.64 -20.76
N GLU A 51 11.71 -15.00 -20.77
CA GLU A 51 12.22 -16.31 -21.20
C GLU A 51 11.64 -17.46 -20.36
N ARG A 52 11.24 -17.15 -19.12
CA ARG A 52 10.71 -18.12 -18.16
C ARG A 52 9.22 -17.97 -17.92
N ALA A 53 8.54 -17.07 -18.62
CA ALA A 53 7.12 -16.77 -18.38
C ALA A 53 6.20 -18.00 -18.55
N SER A 54 6.63 -18.98 -19.35
CA SER A 54 5.91 -20.24 -19.56
C SER A 54 6.26 -21.34 -18.55
N GLU A 55 7.21 -21.11 -17.64
CA GLU A 55 7.54 -22.08 -16.59
C GLU A 55 6.32 -22.30 -15.68
N PRO A 56 5.88 -23.55 -15.46
CA PRO A 56 4.67 -23.84 -14.69
C PRO A 56 4.65 -23.20 -13.29
N ALA A 57 5.81 -23.12 -12.63
CA ALA A 57 5.94 -22.48 -11.33
C ALA A 57 5.68 -20.96 -11.38
N LEU A 58 6.15 -20.28 -12.43
CA LEU A 58 5.94 -18.83 -12.59
C LEU A 58 4.52 -18.51 -13.02
N VAL A 59 3.90 -19.37 -13.82
CA VAL A 59 2.47 -19.29 -14.15
C VAL A 59 1.63 -19.43 -12.88
N ALA A 60 1.90 -20.44 -12.05
CA ALA A 60 1.20 -20.65 -10.79
C ALA A 60 1.37 -19.46 -9.83
N LEU A 61 2.59 -18.96 -9.67
CA LEU A 61 2.87 -17.80 -8.82
C LEU A 61 2.13 -16.54 -9.31
N SER A 62 2.17 -16.28 -10.61
CA SER A 62 1.46 -15.14 -11.22
C SER A 62 -0.05 -15.24 -10.98
N SER A 63 -0.62 -16.45 -11.10
CA SER A 63 -2.04 -16.69 -10.81
C SER A 63 -2.39 -16.43 -9.35
N VAL A 64 -1.54 -16.83 -8.41
CA VAL A 64 -1.76 -16.58 -6.97
C VAL A 64 -1.73 -15.08 -6.68
N ILE A 65 -0.75 -14.37 -7.23
CA ILE A 65 -0.61 -12.93 -7.06
C ILE A 65 -1.84 -12.18 -7.59
N GLN A 66 -2.30 -12.53 -8.80
CA GLN A 66 -3.52 -11.95 -9.36
C GLN A 66 -4.77 -12.24 -8.51
N ALA A 67 -4.85 -13.42 -7.89
CA ALA A 67 -5.94 -13.78 -7.01
C ALA A 67 -5.94 -12.98 -5.69
N ILE A 68 -4.77 -12.62 -5.17
CA ILE A 68 -4.60 -11.81 -3.95
C ILE A 68 -4.84 -10.33 -4.24
N TRP A 69 -4.34 -9.83 -5.36
CA TRP A 69 -4.39 -8.41 -5.73
C TRP A 69 -5.74 -7.95 -6.32
N LYS A 70 -6.84 -8.65 -6.02
CA LYS A 70 -8.17 -8.28 -6.52
C LYS A 70 -8.46 -6.80 -6.20
N PRO A 71 -8.79 -5.98 -7.22
CA PRO A 71 -9.25 -4.63 -6.97
C PRO A 71 -10.49 -4.72 -6.09
N ARG A 72 -10.47 -4.06 -4.93
CA ARG A 72 -11.70 -3.94 -4.13
C ARG A 72 -12.69 -3.11 -4.93
N ALA A 73 -13.97 -3.51 -4.91
CA ALA A 73 -15.03 -2.73 -5.55
C ALA A 73 -14.95 -1.25 -5.12
N PRO A 74 -15.22 -0.29 -6.02
CA PRO A 74 -15.26 1.12 -5.67
C PRO A 74 -16.24 1.31 -4.51
N VAL A 75 -15.80 1.95 -3.44
CA VAL A 75 -16.72 2.35 -2.37
C VAL A 75 -17.53 3.51 -2.92
N ALA A 76 -18.85 3.35 -3.01
CA ALA A 76 -19.74 4.41 -3.43
C ALA A 76 -19.57 5.62 -2.49
N PRO A 77 -19.55 6.85 -3.02
CA PRO A 77 -19.50 8.04 -2.17
C PRO A 77 -20.74 8.06 -1.27
N GLU A 78 -20.56 8.31 0.03
CA GLU A 78 -21.68 8.52 0.95
C GLU A 78 -22.47 9.77 0.51
N PRO A 79 -23.82 9.71 0.51
CA PRO A 79 -24.62 10.89 0.27
C PRO A 79 -24.46 11.87 1.44
N LEU A 80 -24.20 13.14 1.10
CA LEU A 80 -24.18 14.28 2.02
C LEU A 80 -25.55 14.53 2.66
#